data_AF-A0A941A0N6-F1
#
_entry.id   AF-A0A941A0N6-F1
#
_cell.length_a   1.000
_cell.length_b   1.000
_cell.length_c   1.000
_cell.angle_alpha   90.00
_cell.angle_beta   90.00
_cell.angle_gamma   90.00
#
_symmetry.space_group_name_H-M   'P 1'
#
loop_
_entity.id
_entity.type
_entity.pdbx_description
1 polymer ?
#
loop_
_entity_poly.entity_id
_entity_poly.type
_entity_poly.pdbx_seq_one_letter_code
_entity_poly.pdbx_strand_id
1 'polypeptide(L)'
;MPISTEPLNVLDILRSIPDSVLTIDAEKRLVGLNEPAQTLTGTREASAVGRPCGQILRSEICDTDRCPFQRSLLGGETVTTFNIMAKDSSGTETPICINTSPLKNAKGDVVGVVETIRVVTHINRLIEELREQRNKVQAVLDSVAEGVFTVDREGIVTSVNRTAEQILGCAAEGVLGGRASDYFPAETCGAGSPLDETLHTGRAVRNRELAVTLADRKVIPLSVCAGPFRNEHGATLGAVCTFRDLREIERIAEERRSRTPFLGIIGKHARMREIFDMVEMIKDSDSTVLLQGESGTGKGLFARALHSLSPRQRQPFIKVSCAALPETLLESELFGHEKGAFTGAIRERKGRFELADTGTIFLDEIGDLSPTVQVKLLRVLQEQQFERLGG
;
A
#
# COMPACT_ATOMS: atom_id res chain seq x y z
N MET A 1 -32.86 -1.19 -54.85
CA MET A 1 -33.85 -0.09 -54.76
C MET A 1 -33.88 0.61 -56.11
N PRO A 2 -35.07 0.98 -56.64
CA PRO A 2 -35.14 1.79 -57.85
C PRO A 2 -34.52 3.17 -57.57
N ILE A 3 -33.69 3.66 -58.50
CA ILE A 3 -33.07 4.98 -58.44
C ILE A 3 -34.00 5.93 -59.20
N SER A 4 -34.57 6.92 -58.51
CA SER A 4 -35.42 7.94 -59.12
C SER A 4 -34.58 8.94 -59.93
N THR A 5 -35.11 9.42 -61.06
CA THR A 5 -34.52 10.48 -61.89
C THR A 5 -35.10 11.86 -61.60
N GLU A 6 -35.93 11.98 -60.55
CA GLU A 6 -36.47 13.26 -60.13
C GLU A 6 -35.36 14.20 -59.59
N PRO A 7 -35.48 15.52 -59.83
CA PRO A 7 -34.48 16.48 -59.35
C PRO A 7 -34.42 16.51 -57.82
N LEU A 8 -33.20 16.57 -57.29
CA LEU A 8 -32.93 16.65 -55.85
C LEU A 8 -33.65 17.85 -55.23
N ASN A 9 -34.55 17.60 -54.28
CA ASN A 9 -35.20 18.65 -53.50
C ASN A 9 -34.35 18.96 -52.25
N VAL A 10 -34.19 20.24 -51.91
CA VAL A 10 -33.49 20.67 -50.68
C VAL A 10 -34.16 20.09 -49.42
N LEU A 11 -35.47 19.87 -49.47
CA LEU A 11 -36.21 19.21 -48.38
C LEU A 11 -35.82 17.73 -48.21
N ASP A 12 -35.42 17.04 -49.29
CA ASP A 12 -34.96 15.65 -49.21
C ASP A 12 -33.57 15.55 -48.56
N ILE A 13 -32.73 16.58 -48.72
CA ILE A 13 -31.45 16.68 -48.02
C ILE A 13 -31.68 16.71 -46.51
N LEU A 14 -32.57 17.58 -46.02
CA LEU A 14 -32.89 17.70 -44.59
C LEU A 14 -33.47 16.40 -43.99
N ARG A 15 -34.23 15.64 -44.79
CA ARG A 15 -34.78 14.34 -44.40
C ARG A 15 -33.73 13.24 -44.33
N SER A 16 -32.67 13.34 -45.11
CA SER A 16 -31.57 12.37 -45.11
C SER A 16 -30.59 12.53 -43.94
N ILE A 17 -30.61 13.68 -43.26
CA ILE A 17 -29.71 13.96 -42.13
C ILE A 17 -30.15 13.13 -40.92
N PRO A 18 -29.27 12.30 -40.34
CA PRO A 18 -29.61 11.43 -39.22
C PRO A 18 -29.72 12.18 -37.88
N ASP A 19 -29.06 13.33 -37.75
CA ASP A 19 -29.17 14.22 -36.60
C ASP A 19 -30.48 15.03 -36.66
N SER A 20 -30.97 15.49 -35.50
CA SER A 20 -32.13 16.36 -35.41
C SER A 20 -31.79 17.75 -35.92
N VAL A 21 -32.53 18.28 -36.89
CA VAL A 21 -32.28 19.60 -37.48
C VAL A 21 -33.46 20.52 -37.24
N LEU A 22 -33.18 21.70 -36.68
CA LEU A 22 -34.12 22.80 -36.50
C LEU A 22 -33.65 23.99 -37.35
N THR A 23 -34.55 24.57 -38.14
CA THR A 23 -34.27 25.82 -38.87
C THR A 23 -35.02 26.95 -38.19
N ILE A 24 -34.32 27.99 -37.76
CA ILE A 24 -34.88 29.06 -36.93
C ILE A 24 -34.61 30.40 -37.60
N ASP A 25 -35.62 31.26 -37.69
CA ASP A 25 -35.48 32.63 -38.21
C ASP A 25 -34.82 33.59 -37.19
N ALA A 26 -34.58 34.83 -37.60
CA ALA A 26 -33.98 35.86 -36.75
C ALA A 26 -34.83 36.20 -35.51
N GLU A 27 -36.15 35.96 -35.57
CA GLU A 27 -37.12 36.20 -34.49
C GLU A 27 -37.29 34.99 -33.54
N LYS A 28 -36.38 34.00 -33.61
CA LYS A 28 -36.40 32.76 -32.80
C LYS A 28 -37.61 31.85 -33.09
N ARG A 29 -38.25 31.96 -34.26
CA ARG A 29 -39.36 31.08 -34.65
C ARG A 29 -38.87 29.97 -35.56
N LEU A 30 -39.48 28.81 -35.42
CA LEU A 30 -39.17 27.65 -36.27
C LEU A 30 -39.71 27.85 -37.68
N VAL A 31 -38.82 27.70 -38.65
CA VAL A 31 -39.14 27.66 -40.09
C VAL A 31 -39.36 26.23 -40.55
N GLY A 32 -38.68 25.25 -39.94
CA GLY A 32 -38.84 23.84 -40.26
C GLY A 32 -38.08 22.93 -39.29
N LEU A 33 -38.46 21.64 -39.29
CA LEU A 33 -37.73 20.61 -38.56
C LEU A 33 -37.82 19.23 -39.21
N ASN A 34 -36.71 18.50 -39.22
CA ASN A 34 -36.68 17.17 -39.83
C ASN A 34 -37.33 16.09 -38.95
N GLU A 35 -37.48 14.88 -39.49
CA GLU A 35 -38.14 13.77 -38.79
C GLU A 35 -37.44 13.39 -37.47
N PRO A 36 -36.10 13.25 -37.38
CA PRO A 36 -35.42 13.05 -36.10
C PRO A 36 -35.72 14.15 -35.06
N ALA A 37 -35.80 15.42 -35.47
CA ALA A 37 -36.16 16.51 -34.57
C ALA A 37 -37.61 16.41 -34.07
N GLN A 38 -38.53 15.91 -34.91
CA GLN A 38 -39.91 15.67 -34.50
C GLN A 38 -39.99 14.56 -33.45
N THR A 39 -39.21 13.49 -33.62
CA THR A 39 -39.09 12.41 -32.64
C THR A 39 -38.49 12.89 -31.32
N LEU A 40 -37.38 13.64 -31.39
CA LEU A 40 -36.70 14.16 -30.19
C LEU A 40 -37.59 15.12 -29.38
N THR A 41 -38.32 16.00 -30.04
CA THR A 41 -39.12 17.04 -29.38
C THR A 41 -40.54 16.59 -29.07
N GLY A 42 -40.98 15.45 -29.62
CA GLY A 42 -42.37 14.99 -29.56
C GLY A 42 -43.36 15.92 -30.29
N THR A 43 -42.88 16.81 -31.17
CA THR A 43 -43.71 17.82 -31.84
C THR A 43 -43.66 17.62 -33.36
N ARG A 44 -44.82 17.58 -34.01
CA ARG A 44 -44.90 17.49 -35.48
C ARG A 44 -44.51 18.82 -36.13
N GLU A 45 -43.92 18.75 -37.33
CA GLU A 45 -43.48 19.95 -38.06
C GLU A 45 -44.61 20.96 -38.27
N ALA A 46 -45.77 20.49 -38.75
CA ALA A 46 -46.93 21.33 -39.00
C ALA A 46 -47.44 22.11 -37.76
N SER A 47 -47.17 21.63 -36.54
CA SER A 47 -47.57 22.30 -35.29
C SER A 47 -46.44 23.08 -34.62
N ALA A 48 -45.22 22.98 -35.13
CA ALA A 48 -44.03 23.65 -34.61
C ALA A 48 -43.65 24.90 -35.43
N VAL A 49 -43.87 24.88 -36.74
CA VAL A 49 -43.56 26.01 -37.63
C VAL A 49 -44.29 27.28 -37.16
N GLY A 50 -43.56 28.40 -37.13
CA GLY A 50 -44.02 29.69 -36.64
C GLY A 50 -44.01 29.86 -35.11
N ARG A 51 -43.76 28.80 -34.34
CA ARG A 51 -43.66 28.88 -32.87
C ARG A 51 -42.23 29.18 -32.41
N PRO A 52 -42.04 29.79 -31.22
CA PRO A 52 -40.72 30.01 -30.66
C PRO A 52 -39.96 28.70 -30.45
N CYS A 53 -38.69 28.64 -30.86
CA CYS A 53 -37.85 27.43 -30.76
C CYS A 53 -37.75 26.89 -29.32
N GLY A 54 -37.70 27.77 -28.31
CA GLY A 54 -37.65 27.40 -26.90
C GLY A 54 -38.87 26.59 -26.42
N GLN A 55 -40.05 26.80 -27.03
CA GLN A 55 -41.24 26.01 -26.70
C GLN A 55 -41.22 24.60 -27.28
N ILE A 56 -40.38 24.37 -28.30
CA ILE A 56 -40.28 23.08 -29.00
C ILE A 56 -39.13 22.26 -28.42
N LEU A 57 -37.94 22.85 -28.35
CA LEU A 57 -36.74 22.19 -27.83
C LEU A 57 -36.75 22.00 -26.31
N ARG A 58 -37.33 22.97 -25.57
CA ARG A 58 -37.51 22.94 -24.10
C ARG A 58 -36.26 22.49 -23.36
N SER A 59 -35.13 23.11 -23.68
CA SER A 59 -33.86 22.81 -23.02
C SER A 59 -33.60 23.71 -21.81
N GLU A 60 -32.72 23.27 -20.92
CA GLU A 60 -32.31 24.05 -19.74
C GLU A 60 -31.58 25.36 -20.07
N ILE A 61 -31.11 25.53 -21.32
CA ILE A 61 -30.44 26.76 -21.78
C ILE A 61 -31.38 27.72 -22.52
N CYS A 62 -32.61 27.30 -22.82
CA CYS A 62 -33.60 28.17 -23.43
C CYS A 62 -33.89 29.37 -22.50
N ASP A 63 -34.01 30.57 -23.07
CA ASP A 63 -34.28 31.81 -22.35
C ASP A 63 -33.19 32.22 -21.32
N THR A 64 -31.98 31.67 -21.45
CA THR A 64 -30.79 32.08 -20.69
C THR A 64 -29.72 32.69 -21.60
N ASP A 65 -28.75 33.40 -21.01
CA ASP A 65 -27.58 33.93 -21.73
C ASP A 65 -26.67 32.81 -22.31
N ARG A 66 -26.91 31.55 -21.94
CA ARG A 66 -26.21 30.37 -22.48
C ARG A 66 -26.82 29.85 -23.79
N CYS A 67 -27.93 30.43 -24.26
CA CYS A 67 -28.54 30.05 -25.53
C CYS A 67 -27.59 30.34 -26.71
N PRO A 68 -27.24 29.34 -27.55
CA PRO A 68 -26.28 29.51 -28.64
C PRO A 68 -26.82 30.41 -29.77
N PHE A 69 -28.15 30.57 -29.85
CA PHE A 69 -28.83 31.36 -30.86
C PHE A 69 -28.30 32.79 -30.96
N GLN A 70 -28.24 33.53 -29.86
CA GLN A 70 -27.79 34.93 -29.90
C GLN A 70 -26.33 35.06 -30.30
N ARG A 71 -25.47 34.17 -29.80
CA ARG A 71 -24.04 34.16 -30.13
C ARG A 71 -23.79 33.84 -31.61
N SER A 72 -24.56 32.91 -32.17
CA SER A 72 -24.43 32.54 -33.59
C SER A 72 -25.05 33.59 -34.51
N LEU A 73 -26.22 34.14 -34.16
CA LEU A 73 -26.92 35.15 -34.95
C LEU A 73 -26.14 36.48 -35.01
N LEU A 74 -25.67 36.98 -33.86
CA LEU A 74 -24.95 38.26 -33.77
C LEU A 74 -23.46 38.11 -34.11
N GLY A 75 -22.84 37.00 -33.71
CA GLY A 75 -21.42 36.75 -33.94
C GLY A 75 -21.10 36.20 -35.33
N GLY A 76 -22.08 35.64 -36.04
CA GLY A 76 -21.87 35.03 -37.36
C GLY A 76 -20.96 33.79 -37.33
N GLU A 77 -20.72 33.23 -36.15
CA GLU A 77 -19.89 32.06 -35.90
C GLU A 77 -20.73 30.82 -35.58
N THR A 78 -20.15 29.65 -35.82
CA THR A 78 -20.74 28.37 -35.42
C THR A 78 -20.47 28.13 -33.94
N VAL A 79 -21.51 27.83 -33.17
CA VAL A 79 -21.43 27.63 -31.72
C VAL A 79 -21.83 26.21 -31.39
N THR A 80 -20.96 25.46 -30.72
CA THR A 80 -21.26 24.13 -30.21
C THR A 80 -21.38 24.16 -28.70
N THR A 81 -22.48 23.62 -28.19
CA THR A 81 -22.75 23.52 -26.75
C THR A 81 -23.06 22.07 -26.39
N PHE A 82 -22.29 21.53 -25.44
CA PHE A 82 -22.36 20.14 -25.00
C PHE A 82 -23.15 19.99 -23.69
N ASN A 83 -23.65 18.79 -23.42
CA ASN A 83 -24.33 18.41 -22.17
C ASN A 83 -25.49 19.35 -21.81
N ILE A 84 -26.42 19.51 -22.75
CA ILE A 84 -27.66 20.24 -22.51
C ILE A 84 -28.78 19.22 -22.25
N MET A 85 -29.57 19.43 -21.21
CA MET A 85 -30.79 18.64 -20.99
C MET A 85 -31.96 19.25 -21.77
N ALA A 86 -32.52 18.49 -22.72
CA ALA A 86 -33.73 18.83 -23.45
C ALA A 86 -34.93 18.01 -22.98
N LYS A 87 -36.12 18.61 -22.94
CA LYS A 87 -37.37 17.98 -22.52
C LYS A 87 -38.30 17.73 -23.70
N ASP A 88 -38.75 16.50 -23.85
CA ASP A 88 -39.82 16.18 -24.79
C ASP A 88 -41.21 16.62 -24.28
N SER A 89 -42.27 16.31 -25.04
CA SER A 89 -43.65 16.65 -24.67
C SER A 89 -44.21 15.90 -23.47
N SER A 90 -43.64 14.74 -23.13
CA SER A 90 -43.96 13.96 -21.94
C SER A 90 -43.19 14.44 -20.70
N GLY A 91 -42.19 15.31 -20.87
CA GLY A 91 -41.32 15.77 -19.80
C GLY A 91 -40.08 14.89 -19.58
N THR A 92 -39.81 13.93 -20.47
CA THR A 92 -38.60 13.11 -20.42
C THR A 92 -37.39 13.95 -20.78
N GLU A 93 -36.37 13.94 -19.92
CA GLU A 93 -35.12 14.65 -20.13
C GLU A 93 -34.12 13.81 -20.92
N THR A 94 -33.58 14.37 -22.00
CA THR A 94 -32.58 13.73 -22.86
C THR A 94 -31.35 14.60 -22.96
N PRO A 95 -30.13 14.08 -22.69
CA PRO A 95 -28.90 14.83 -22.88
C PRO A 95 -28.59 14.96 -24.37
N ILE A 96 -28.37 16.20 -24.81
CA ILE A 96 -28.10 16.55 -26.20
C ILE A 96 -26.85 17.43 -26.33
N CYS A 97 -26.27 17.42 -27.52
CA CYS A 97 -25.30 18.38 -28.00
C CYS A 97 -25.93 19.19 -29.12
N ILE A 98 -25.85 20.52 -29.04
CA ILE A 98 -26.40 21.43 -30.04
C ILE A 98 -25.24 22.11 -30.75
N ASN A 99 -25.29 22.09 -32.08
CA ASN A 99 -24.43 22.90 -32.92
C ASN A 99 -25.30 23.88 -33.70
N THR A 100 -25.11 25.18 -33.45
CA THR A 100 -25.88 26.28 -34.04
C THR A 100 -25.01 26.99 -35.06
N SER A 101 -25.41 26.95 -36.33
CA SER A 101 -24.71 27.57 -37.46
C SER A 101 -25.56 28.67 -38.10
N PRO A 102 -25.01 29.84 -38.43
CA PRO A 102 -25.78 30.94 -39.01
C PRO A 102 -26.14 30.66 -40.47
N LEU A 103 -27.38 30.95 -40.85
CA LEU A 103 -27.85 30.94 -42.23
C LEU A 103 -27.63 32.32 -42.85
N LYS A 104 -26.95 32.39 -43.98
CA LYS A 104 -26.68 33.65 -44.70
C LYS A 104 -27.43 33.71 -46.03
N ASN A 105 -27.97 34.88 -46.37
CA ASN A 105 -28.54 35.13 -47.70
C ASN A 105 -27.42 35.33 -48.75
N ALA A 106 -27.80 35.51 -50.02
CA ALA A 106 -26.84 35.75 -51.12
C ALA A 106 -25.99 37.03 -50.97
N LYS A 107 -26.40 37.98 -50.11
CA LYS A 107 -25.67 39.21 -49.78
C LYS A 107 -24.70 39.02 -48.60
N GLY A 108 -24.76 37.89 -47.91
CA GLY A 108 -23.96 37.57 -46.73
C GLY A 108 -24.62 37.92 -45.39
N ASP A 109 -25.83 38.46 -45.39
CA ASP A 109 -26.56 38.81 -44.15
C ASP A 109 -27.07 37.54 -43.47
N VAL A 110 -26.95 37.46 -42.15
CA VAL A 110 -27.50 36.36 -41.36
C VAL A 110 -29.03 36.50 -41.28
N VAL A 111 -29.76 35.52 -41.83
CA VAL A 111 -31.23 35.50 -41.88
C VAL A 111 -31.86 34.53 -40.88
N GLY A 112 -31.04 33.78 -40.16
CA GLY A 112 -31.47 32.79 -39.18
C GLY A 112 -30.33 31.86 -38.79
N VAL A 113 -30.67 30.72 -38.20
CA VAL A 113 -29.71 29.68 -37.84
C VAL A 113 -30.25 28.29 -38.18
N VAL A 114 -29.35 27.35 -38.44
CA VAL A 114 -29.62 25.91 -38.39
C VAL A 114 -29.03 25.38 -37.11
N GLU A 115 -29.85 24.71 -36.30
CA GLU A 115 -29.39 23.94 -35.15
C GLU A 115 -29.42 22.45 -35.50
N THR A 116 -28.26 21.82 -35.47
CA THR A 116 -28.15 20.36 -35.52
C THR A 116 -27.98 19.84 -34.10
N ILE A 117 -28.83 18.90 -33.69
CA ILE A 117 -28.92 18.37 -32.35
C ILE A 117 -28.63 16.87 -32.41
N ARG A 118 -27.64 16.44 -31.62
CA ARG A 118 -27.31 15.03 -31.47
C ARG A 118 -27.60 14.58 -30.05
N VAL A 119 -28.31 13.47 -29.91
CA VAL A 119 -28.53 12.80 -28.63
C VAL A 119 -27.23 12.14 -28.18
N VAL A 120 -26.74 12.49 -26.99
CA VAL A 120 -25.41 12.04 -26.50
C VAL A 120 -25.50 10.94 -25.43
N THR A 121 -26.67 10.33 -25.23
CA THR A 121 -26.91 9.31 -24.19
C THR A 121 -25.91 8.15 -24.26
N HIS A 122 -25.60 7.67 -25.47
CA HIS A 122 -24.66 6.56 -25.65
C HIS A 122 -23.20 6.97 -25.36
N ILE A 123 -22.82 8.19 -25.74
CA ILE A 123 -21.47 8.74 -25.49
C ILE A 123 -21.27 8.95 -24.00
N ASN A 124 -22.23 9.57 -23.31
CA ASN A 124 -22.16 9.79 -21.87
C ASN A 124 -22.11 8.47 -21.09
N ARG A 125 -22.85 7.45 -21.54
CA ARG A 125 -22.79 6.11 -20.95
C ARG A 125 -21.40 5.47 -21.08
N LEU A 126 -20.77 5.54 -22.26
CA LEU A 126 -19.42 5.01 -22.47
C LEU A 126 -18.37 5.76 -21.63
N ILE A 127 -18.51 7.09 -21.51
CA ILE A 127 -17.64 7.90 -20.65
C ILE A 127 -17.78 7.47 -19.19
N GLU A 128 -19.00 7.23 -18.72
CA GLU A 128 -19.25 6.82 -17.34
C GLU A 128 -18.76 5.38 -17.08
N GLU A 129 -18.97 4.46 -18.01
CA GLU A 129 -18.40 3.10 -17.95
C GLU A 129 -16.86 3.14 -17.87
N LEU A 130 -16.21 3.99 -18.67
CA LEU A 130 -14.75 4.16 -18.64
C LEU A 130 -14.27 4.77 -17.30
N ARG A 131 -15.00 5.76 -16.78
CA ARG A 131 -14.71 6.35 -15.45
C ARG A 131 -14.86 5.32 -14.35
N GLU A 132 -15.90 4.51 -14.39
CA GLU A 132 -16.14 3.45 -13.41
C GLU A 132 -15.02 2.41 -13.46
N GLN A 133 -14.59 1.99 -14.66
CA GLN A 133 -13.45 1.09 -14.82
C GLN A 133 -12.16 1.69 -14.26
N ARG A 134 -11.86 2.95 -14.56
CA ARG A 134 -10.68 3.65 -14.03
C ARG A 134 -10.71 3.71 -12.50
N ASN A 135 -11.85 4.07 -11.92
CA ASN A 135 -12.02 4.17 -10.47
C ASN A 135 -11.88 2.81 -9.78
N LYS A 136 -12.39 1.73 -10.39
CA LYS A 136 -12.19 0.37 -9.88
C LYS A 136 -10.71 0.00 -9.83
N VAL A 137 -9.96 0.24 -10.90
CA VAL A 137 -8.51 -0.04 -10.93
C VAL A 137 -7.77 0.76 -9.87
N GLN A 138 -8.07 2.05 -9.72
CA GLN A 138 -7.45 2.89 -8.71
C GLN A 138 -7.75 2.40 -7.28
N ALA A 139 -9.02 2.05 -7.00
CA ALA A 139 -9.41 1.54 -5.68
C ALA A 139 -8.70 0.23 -5.33
N VAL A 140 -8.46 -0.65 -6.31
CA VAL A 140 -7.67 -1.87 -6.11
C VAL A 140 -6.23 -1.51 -5.73
N LEU A 141 -5.59 -0.59 -6.45
CA LEU A 141 -4.22 -0.15 -6.16
C LEU A 141 -4.09 0.52 -4.79
N ASP A 142 -5.09 1.33 -4.39
CA ASP A 142 -5.10 2.02 -3.10
C ASP A 142 -5.38 1.09 -1.92
N SER A 143 -5.96 -0.09 -2.16
CA SER A 143 -6.15 -1.11 -1.12
C SER A 143 -4.86 -1.86 -0.76
N VAL A 144 -3.80 -1.72 -1.57
CA VAL A 144 -2.53 -2.40 -1.34
C VAL A 144 -1.71 -1.65 -0.30
N ALA A 145 -1.22 -2.36 0.71
CA ALA A 145 -0.32 -1.84 1.74
C ALA A 145 1.11 -1.52 1.22
N GLU A 146 1.37 -1.72 -0.06
CA GLU A 146 2.62 -1.37 -0.74
C GLU A 146 2.44 -0.08 -1.53
N GLY A 147 3.48 0.73 -1.57
CA GLY A 147 3.55 1.83 -2.52
C GLY A 147 3.67 1.26 -3.93
N VAL A 148 2.83 1.72 -4.85
CA VAL A 148 2.80 1.32 -6.25
C VAL A 148 2.87 2.56 -7.12
N PHE A 149 3.81 2.59 -8.06
CA PHE A 149 3.75 3.50 -9.19
C PHE A 149 4.06 2.77 -10.50
N THR A 150 3.63 3.35 -11.61
CA THR A 150 3.89 2.84 -12.95
C THR A 150 4.54 3.92 -13.79
N VAL A 151 5.39 3.49 -14.71
CA VAL A 151 6.00 4.35 -15.72
C VAL A 151 5.83 3.75 -17.12
N ASP A 152 5.88 4.59 -18.15
CA ASP A 152 6.01 4.15 -19.55
C ASP A 152 7.45 3.70 -19.89
N ARG A 153 7.75 3.49 -21.19
CA ARG A 153 9.08 3.07 -21.65
C ARG A 153 10.14 4.15 -21.48
N GLU A 154 9.72 5.40 -21.47
CA GLU A 154 10.54 6.59 -21.36
C GLU A 154 10.80 6.99 -19.89
N GLY A 155 10.22 6.25 -18.94
CA GLY A 155 10.34 6.48 -17.51
C GLY A 155 9.40 7.57 -16.98
N ILE A 156 8.36 7.92 -17.74
CA ILE A 156 7.36 8.92 -17.36
C ILE A 156 6.32 8.27 -16.47
N VAL A 157 6.01 8.91 -15.34
CA VAL A 157 5.06 8.40 -14.35
C VAL A 157 3.64 8.44 -14.90
N THR A 158 3.00 7.27 -14.96
CA THR A 158 1.64 7.08 -15.49
C THR A 158 0.59 6.88 -14.40
N SER A 159 0.98 6.40 -13.22
CA SER A 159 0.09 6.22 -12.06
C SER A 159 0.90 6.12 -10.78
N VAL A 160 0.32 6.57 -9.67
CA VAL A 160 0.84 6.48 -8.30
C VAL A 160 -0.34 6.17 -7.38
N ASN A 161 -0.21 5.17 -6.50
CA ASN A 161 -1.23 4.89 -5.48
C ASN A 161 -1.02 5.72 -4.21
N ARG A 162 -2.05 5.77 -3.37
CA ARG A 162 -2.01 6.55 -2.12
C ARG A 162 -0.87 6.15 -1.18
N THR A 163 -0.54 4.87 -1.12
CA THR A 163 0.54 4.38 -0.26
C THR A 163 1.91 4.88 -0.75
N ALA A 164 2.12 4.96 -2.07
CA ALA A 164 3.34 5.50 -2.65
C ALA A 164 3.50 7.00 -2.35
N GLU A 165 2.41 7.78 -2.44
CA GLU A 165 2.40 9.20 -2.04
C GLU A 165 2.88 9.39 -0.60
N GLN A 166 2.37 8.57 0.32
CA GLN A 166 2.70 8.63 1.75
C GLN A 166 4.15 8.24 2.05
N ILE A 167 4.65 7.16 1.44
CA ILE A 167 6.00 6.65 1.70
C ILE A 167 7.06 7.56 1.07
N LEU A 168 6.83 8.00 -0.19
CA LEU A 168 7.79 8.83 -0.92
C LEU A 168 7.66 10.33 -0.61
N GLY A 169 6.57 10.75 0.02
CA GLY A 169 6.31 12.14 0.37
C GLY A 169 6.01 13.02 -0.86
N CYS A 170 5.26 12.48 -1.82
CA CYS A 170 4.89 13.17 -3.05
C CYS A 170 3.36 13.22 -3.24
N ALA A 171 2.88 14.13 -4.08
CA ALA A 171 1.48 14.18 -4.51
C ALA A 171 1.39 13.70 -5.96
N ALA A 172 0.46 12.78 -6.26
CA ALA A 172 0.27 12.20 -7.59
C ALA A 172 0.12 13.29 -8.66
N GLU A 173 -0.69 14.32 -8.38
CA GLU A 173 -0.92 15.47 -9.27
C GLU A 173 0.36 16.22 -9.66
N GLY A 174 1.39 16.19 -8.81
CA GLY A 174 2.66 16.87 -9.04
C GLY A 174 3.71 16.04 -9.76
N VAL A 175 3.50 14.72 -9.90
CA VAL A 175 4.49 13.79 -10.48
C VAL A 175 4.00 13.12 -11.77
N LEU A 176 2.68 13.04 -11.97
CA LEU A 176 2.08 12.45 -13.18
C LEU A 176 2.53 13.19 -14.44
N GLY A 177 2.95 12.43 -15.46
CA GLY A 177 3.49 12.98 -16.70
C GLY A 177 4.92 13.51 -16.60
N GLY A 178 5.52 13.50 -15.41
CA GLY A 178 6.92 13.82 -15.18
C GLY A 178 7.82 12.58 -15.22
N ARG A 179 9.14 12.77 -15.33
CA ARG A 179 10.11 11.66 -15.26
C ARG A 179 10.28 11.18 -13.83
N ALA A 180 10.18 9.87 -13.61
CA ALA A 180 10.29 9.26 -12.29
C ALA A 180 11.59 9.65 -11.55
N SER A 181 12.71 9.76 -12.27
CA SER A 181 14.02 10.18 -11.72
C SER A 181 14.04 11.58 -11.12
N ASP A 182 13.12 12.45 -11.50
CA ASP A 182 13.09 13.86 -11.10
C ASP A 182 12.33 14.04 -9.78
N TYR A 183 11.43 13.10 -9.46
CA TYR A 183 10.54 13.18 -8.30
C TYR A 183 10.78 12.09 -7.26
N PHE A 184 11.31 10.94 -7.67
CA PHE A 184 11.54 9.80 -6.79
C PHE A 184 13.03 9.61 -6.50
N PRO A 185 13.36 8.96 -5.37
CA PRO A 185 14.75 8.73 -4.97
C PRO A 185 15.57 7.99 -6.04
N ALA A 186 16.84 8.36 -6.18
CA ALA A 186 17.74 7.79 -7.18
C ALA A 186 17.94 6.27 -7.00
N GLU A 187 17.82 5.78 -5.77
CA GLU A 187 17.93 4.35 -5.45
C GLU A 187 16.78 3.53 -6.06
N THR A 188 15.60 4.14 -6.25
CA THR A 188 14.42 3.47 -6.82
C THR A 188 14.28 3.69 -8.32
N CYS A 189 14.70 4.85 -8.84
CA CYS A 189 14.43 5.27 -10.22
C CYS A 189 15.66 5.75 -11.03
N GLY A 190 16.82 5.90 -10.39
CA GLY A 190 18.06 6.33 -11.04
C GLY A 190 18.80 5.20 -11.78
N ALA A 191 19.96 5.53 -12.33
CA ALA A 191 20.79 4.54 -13.04
C ALA A 191 21.19 3.37 -12.11
N GLY A 192 20.96 2.13 -12.56
CA GLY A 192 21.21 0.93 -11.76
C GLY A 192 20.15 0.62 -10.70
N SER A 193 19.07 1.40 -10.64
CA SER A 193 17.91 1.10 -9.78
C SER A 193 17.13 -0.13 -10.29
N PRO A 194 16.27 -0.74 -9.45
CA PRO A 194 15.38 -1.82 -9.89
C PRO A 194 14.50 -1.44 -11.09
N LEU A 195 14.04 -0.19 -11.15
CA LEU A 195 13.24 0.32 -12.26
C LEU A 195 14.06 0.38 -13.55
N ASP A 196 15.25 0.98 -13.47
CA ASP A 196 16.17 1.14 -14.60
C ASP A 196 16.60 -0.22 -15.17
N GLU A 197 16.95 -1.18 -14.29
CA GLU A 197 17.26 -2.55 -14.68
C GLU A 197 16.07 -3.20 -15.40
N THR A 198 14.85 -3.00 -14.90
CA THR A 198 13.64 -3.59 -15.49
C THR A 198 13.32 -3.00 -16.87
N LEU A 199 13.44 -1.68 -17.04
CA LEU A 199 13.21 -1.00 -18.31
C LEU A 199 14.24 -1.42 -19.37
N HIS A 200 15.52 -1.54 -18.99
CA HIS A 200 16.59 -1.93 -19.91
C HIS A 200 16.60 -3.42 -20.25
N THR A 201 16.42 -4.30 -19.25
CA THR A 201 16.54 -5.76 -19.44
C THR A 201 15.23 -6.45 -19.78
N GLY A 202 14.09 -5.81 -19.49
CA GLY A 202 12.77 -6.41 -19.59
C GLY A 202 12.54 -7.59 -18.63
N ARG A 203 13.37 -7.73 -17.59
CA ARG A 203 13.26 -8.75 -16.54
C ARG A 203 12.77 -8.12 -15.24
N ALA A 204 11.98 -8.88 -14.48
CA ALA A 204 11.49 -8.40 -13.20
C ALA A 204 12.58 -8.50 -12.13
N VAL A 205 12.75 -7.42 -11.36
CA VAL A 205 13.53 -7.37 -10.12
C VAL A 205 12.59 -7.61 -8.95
N ARG A 206 12.95 -8.48 -8.01
CA ARG A 206 12.09 -8.86 -6.88
C ARG A 206 12.82 -8.68 -5.55
N ASN A 207 12.09 -8.15 -4.57
CA ASN A 207 12.49 -8.04 -3.15
C ASN A 207 13.92 -7.52 -2.95
N ARG A 208 14.30 -6.47 -3.70
CA ARG A 208 15.61 -5.85 -3.49
C ARG A 208 15.48 -4.86 -2.35
N GLU A 209 16.19 -5.12 -1.27
CA GLU A 209 16.24 -4.23 -0.12
C GLU A 209 17.18 -3.06 -0.40
N LEU A 210 16.66 -1.84 -0.22
CA LEU A 210 17.38 -0.59 -0.49
C LEU A 210 17.19 0.37 0.68
N ALA A 211 18.27 1.05 1.05
CA ALA A 211 18.19 2.22 1.90
C ALA A 211 17.86 3.42 1.01
N VAL A 212 16.65 3.95 1.13
CA VAL A 212 16.11 4.99 0.26
C VAL A 212 16.11 6.33 0.98
N THR A 213 16.70 7.34 0.36
CA THR A 213 16.76 8.69 0.90
C THR A 213 15.57 9.52 0.41
N LEU A 214 14.66 9.90 1.32
CA LEU A 214 13.51 10.74 1.01
C LEU A 214 13.88 12.23 0.87
N ALA A 215 12.95 13.03 0.35
CA ALA A 215 13.13 14.48 0.16
C ALA A 215 13.43 15.24 1.46
N ASP A 216 12.93 14.75 2.60
CA ASP A 216 13.20 15.28 3.95
C ASP A 216 14.56 14.83 4.53
N ARG A 217 15.40 14.17 3.71
CA ARG A 217 16.68 13.53 4.07
C ARG A 217 16.57 12.35 5.04
N LYS A 218 15.36 11.84 5.28
CA LYS A 218 15.18 10.62 6.07
C LYS A 218 15.56 9.40 5.23
N VAL A 219 16.38 8.53 5.79
CA VAL A 219 16.71 7.23 5.17
C VAL A 219 15.72 6.19 5.67
N ILE A 220 15.08 5.47 4.75
CA ILE A 220 14.09 4.45 5.05
C ILE A 220 14.44 3.13 4.35
N PRO A 221 14.37 1.98 5.03
CA PRO A 221 14.57 0.68 4.40
C PRO A 221 13.31 0.28 3.63
N LEU A 222 13.45 0.09 2.32
CA LEU A 222 12.37 -0.38 1.43
C LEU A 222 12.74 -1.73 0.80
N SER A 223 11.78 -2.65 0.75
CA SER A 223 11.84 -3.81 -0.17
C SER A 223 11.17 -3.43 -1.48
N VAL A 224 11.93 -3.36 -2.56
CA VAL A 224 11.47 -2.90 -3.88
C VAL A 224 11.35 -4.07 -4.87
N CYS A 225 10.24 -4.10 -5.60
CA CYS A 225 10.04 -4.92 -6.79
C CYS A 225 9.81 -4.02 -8.00
N ALA A 226 10.33 -4.43 -9.15
CA ALA A 226 10.06 -3.79 -10.42
C ALA A 226 9.75 -4.86 -11.46
N GLY A 227 8.67 -4.69 -12.22
CA GLY A 227 8.22 -5.66 -13.21
C GLY A 227 7.76 -4.97 -14.49
N PRO A 228 8.09 -5.49 -15.68
CA PRO A 228 7.57 -4.95 -16.92
C PRO A 228 6.10 -5.34 -17.06
N PHE A 229 5.23 -4.41 -17.44
CA PHE A 229 3.87 -4.76 -17.86
C PHE A 229 3.76 -4.65 -19.37
N ARG A 230 3.10 -5.62 -20.00
CA ARG A 230 3.07 -5.82 -21.45
C ARG A 230 1.64 -5.70 -21.96
N ASN A 231 1.49 -5.28 -23.22
CA ASN A 231 0.22 -5.38 -23.90
C ASN A 231 -0.10 -6.84 -24.29
N GLU A 232 -1.29 -7.07 -24.85
CA GLU A 232 -1.75 -8.38 -25.32
C GLU A 232 -0.83 -9.00 -26.39
N HIS A 233 -0.07 -8.16 -27.10
CA HIS A 233 0.90 -8.58 -28.12
C HIS A 233 2.30 -8.85 -27.55
N GLY A 234 2.49 -8.83 -26.22
CA GLY A 234 3.76 -9.11 -25.55
C GLY A 234 4.77 -7.96 -25.56
N ALA A 235 4.41 -6.80 -26.13
CA ALA A 235 5.25 -5.62 -26.13
C ALA A 235 5.20 -4.95 -24.76
N THR A 236 6.37 -4.70 -24.15
CA THR A 236 6.48 -3.95 -22.88
C THR A 236 5.86 -2.57 -23.03
N LEU A 237 4.89 -2.18 -22.24
CA LEU A 237 4.34 -0.81 -22.25
C LEU A 237 5.13 0.11 -21.31
N GLY A 238 5.74 -0.48 -20.29
CA GLY A 238 6.54 0.21 -19.29
C GLY A 238 6.82 -0.71 -18.12
N ALA A 239 6.97 -0.16 -16.93
CA ALA A 239 7.25 -0.91 -15.72
C ALA A 239 6.34 -0.49 -14.56
N VAL A 240 6.01 -1.45 -13.71
CA VAL A 240 5.40 -1.23 -12.40
C VAL A 240 6.47 -1.41 -11.34
N CYS A 241 6.54 -0.45 -10.42
CA CYS A 241 7.37 -0.52 -9.23
C CYS A 241 6.48 -0.63 -8.01
N THR A 242 6.74 -1.64 -7.19
CA THR A 242 6.13 -1.76 -5.87
C THR A 242 7.21 -1.69 -4.80
N PHE A 243 6.89 -1.11 -3.65
CA PHE A 243 7.82 -1.01 -2.54
C PHE A 243 7.09 -1.07 -1.22
N ARG A 244 7.71 -1.77 -0.27
CA ARG A 244 7.20 -1.98 1.08
C ARG A 244 8.13 -1.36 2.10
N ASP A 245 7.57 -0.56 3.01
CA ASP A 245 8.30 0.00 4.15
C ASP A 245 8.59 -1.08 5.19
N LEU A 246 9.87 -1.37 5.42
CA LEU A 246 10.28 -2.42 6.35
C LEU A 246 10.25 -1.96 7.81
N ARG A 247 10.19 -0.65 8.09
CA ARG A 247 10.13 -0.10 9.46
C ARG A 247 8.87 -0.53 10.19
N GLU A 248 7.75 -0.65 9.47
CA GLU A 248 6.49 -1.07 10.06
C GLU A 248 6.51 -2.55 10.45
N ILE A 249 7.18 -3.39 9.66
CA ILE A 249 7.39 -4.81 9.97
C ILE A 249 8.24 -4.95 11.23
N GLU A 250 9.34 -4.20 11.31
CA GLU A 250 10.21 -4.17 12.48
C GLU A 250 9.46 -3.70 13.73
N ARG A 251 8.70 -2.60 13.63
CA ARG A 251 7.89 -2.08 14.74
C ARG A 251 6.84 -3.09 15.20
N ILE A 252 6.11 -3.74 14.29
CA ILE A 252 5.10 -4.74 14.64
C ILE A 252 5.75 -5.98 15.26
N ALA A 253 6.89 -6.42 14.75
CA ALA A 253 7.66 -7.51 15.34
C ALA A 253 8.13 -7.16 16.76
N GLU A 254 8.56 -5.91 16.97
CA GLU A 254 9.01 -5.37 18.25
C GLU A 254 7.84 -5.20 19.26
N GLU A 255 6.67 -4.74 18.80
CA GLU A 255 5.44 -4.66 19.60
C GLU A 255 4.93 -6.04 20.04
N ARG A 256 5.04 -7.05 19.16
CA ARG A 256 4.70 -8.45 19.51
C ARG A 256 5.69 -9.05 20.50
N ARG A 257 7.00 -8.81 20.33
CA ARG A 257 8.02 -9.24 21.30
C ARG A 257 7.82 -8.57 22.66
N SER A 258 7.53 -7.26 22.69
CA SER A 258 7.38 -6.50 23.93
C SER A 258 6.09 -6.80 24.73
N ARG A 259 5.08 -7.43 24.11
CA ARG A 259 3.83 -7.82 24.78
C ARG A 259 3.86 -9.19 25.44
N THR A 260 4.88 -10.01 25.19
CA THR A 260 5.00 -11.33 25.81
C THR A 260 6.07 -11.24 26.91
N PRO A 261 5.75 -11.42 28.20
CA PRO A 261 6.76 -11.45 29.24
C PRO A 261 7.77 -12.55 28.89
N PHE A 262 9.05 -12.21 28.78
CA PHE A 262 10.11 -13.19 28.56
C PHE A 262 10.23 -14.06 29.82
N LEU A 263 9.45 -15.13 29.88
CA LEU A 263 9.34 -16.04 31.03
C LEU A 263 9.13 -15.32 32.37
N GLY A 264 8.30 -14.27 32.37
CA GLY A 264 7.98 -13.48 33.57
C GLY A 264 8.95 -12.34 33.88
N ILE A 265 9.98 -12.11 33.05
CA ILE A 265 10.88 -10.96 33.18
C ILE A 265 10.30 -9.77 32.40
N ILE A 266 10.12 -8.63 33.07
CA ILE A 266 9.62 -7.39 32.47
C ILE A 266 10.80 -6.46 32.22
N GLY A 267 11.08 -6.15 30.95
CA GLY A 267 12.11 -5.19 30.55
C GLY A 267 11.82 -4.57 29.20
N LYS A 268 11.71 -3.23 29.12
CA LYS A 268 11.43 -2.49 27.87
C LYS A 268 12.64 -1.74 27.29
N HIS A 269 13.67 -1.54 28.11
CA HIS A 269 14.87 -0.78 27.74
C HIS A 269 15.74 -1.55 26.75
N ALA A 270 16.43 -0.85 25.83
CA ALA A 270 17.25 -1.48 24.78
C ALA A 270 18.29 -2.47 25.33
N ARG A 271 19.04 -2.08 26.37
CA ARG A 271 19.99 -2.97 27.08
C ARG A 271 19.38 -4.27 27.63
N MET A 272 18.12 -4.25 28.07
CA MET A 272 17.45 -5.48 28.52
C MET A 272 17.13 -6.41 27.35
N ARG A 273 16.86 -5.84 26.16
CA ARG A 273 16.62 -6.61 24.95
C ARG A 273 17.88 -7.29 24.44
N GLU A 274 19.02 -6.60 24.49
CA GLU A 274 20.32 -7.23 24.20
C GLU A 274 20.57 -8.47 25.07
N ILE A 275 20.19 -8.41 26.35
CA ILE A 275 20.27 -9.56 27.26
C ILE A 275 19.28 -10.66 26.87
N PHE A 276 18.04 -10.32 26.48
CA PHE A 276 17.06 -11.32 26.01
C PHE A 276 17.53 -12.02 24.73
N ASP A 277 18.05 -11.27 23.76
CA ASP A 277 18.60 -11.82 22.52
C ASP A 277 19.80 -12.74 22.80
N MET A 278 20.65 -12.39 23.78
CA MET A 278 21.76 -13.23 24.21
C MET A 278 21.27 -14.55 24.84
N VAL A 279 20.21 -14.49 25.68
CA VAL A 279 19.60 -15.70 26.25
C VAL A 279 19.01 -16.59 25.15
N GLU A 280 18.32 -16.01 24.15
CA GLU A 280 17.80 -16.77 23.01
C GLU A 280 18.92 -17.43 22.19
N MET A 281 20.04 -16.74 22.01
CA MET A 281 21.20 -17.24 21.27
C MET A 281 21.87 -18.44 21.94
N ILE A 282 21.90 -18.48 23.27
CA ILE A 282 22.62 -19.53 24.02
C ILE A 282 21.72 -20.62 24.60
N LYS A 283 20.39 -20.55 24.41
CA LYS A 283 19.44 -21.48 25.05
C LYS A 283 19.69 -22.97 24.73
N ASP A 284 20.17 -23.25 23.51
CA ASP A 284 20.42 -24.61 23.01
C ASP A 284 21.90 -25.03 23.20
N SER A 285 22.69 -24.21 23.90
CA SER A 285 24.11 -24.48 24.16
C SER A 285 24.32 -25.22 25.48
N ASP A 286 25.27 -26.15 25.49
CA ASP A 286 25.73 -26.86 26.69
C ASP A 286 26.86 -26.11 27.43
N SER A 287 27.23 -24.90 26.99
CA SER A 287 28.29 -24.09 27.61
C SER A 287 27.92 -23.58 29.00
N THR A 288 28.92 -23.42 29.87
CA THR A 288 28.77 -22.73 31.16
C THR A 288 28.47 -21.25 30.95
N VAL A 289 27.43 -20.74 31.61
CA VAL A 289 27.00 -19.34 31.52
C VAL A 289 27.36 -18.59 32.80
N LEU A 290 28.08 -17.48 32.66
CA LEU A 290 28.38 -16.55 33.76
C LEU A 290 27.37 -15.40 33.78
N LEU A 291 26.59 -15.30 34.85
CA LEU A 291 25.63 -14.20 35.04
C LEU A 291 26.24 -13.13 35.95
N GLN A 292 26.48 -11.94 35.41
CA GLN A 292 27.05 -10.80 36.14
C GLN A 292 25.98 -9.75 36.47
N GLY A 293 26.14 -9.08 37.61
CA GLY A 293 25.25 -8.02 38.06
C GLY A 293 25.28 -7.87 39.59
N GLU A 294 24.89 -6.71 40.09
CA GLU A 294 24.83 -6.43 41.53
C GLU A 294 23.85 -7.37 42.26
N SER A 295 23.98 -7.48 43.58
CA SER A 295 23.04 -8.29 44.37
C SER A 295 21.62 -7.75 44.25
N GLY A 296 20.63 -8.65 44.20
CA GLY A 296 19.21 -8.27 44.06
C GLY A 296 18.74 -7.87 42.65
N THR A 297 19.61 -7.84 41.63
CA THR A 297 19.25 -7.44 40.24
C THR A 297 18.45 -8.48 39.44
N GLY A 298 18.00 -9.58 40.07
CA GLY A 298 17.17 -10.58 39.42
C GLY A 298 17.92 -11.61 38.56
N LYS A 299 19.24 -11.79 38.74
CA LYS A 299 20.05 -12.84 38.06
C LYS A 299 19.41 -14.24 38.09
N GLY A 300 18.77 -14.58 39.21
CA GLY A 300 18.06 -15.86 39.36
C GLY A 300 16.87 -16.04 38.41
N LEU A 301 16.24 -14.95 37.95
CA LEU A 301 15.18 -15.01 36.94
C LEU A 301 15.76 -15.40 35.58
N PHE A 302 16.91 -14.83 35.21
CA PHE A 302 17.62 -15.20 33.97
C PHE A 302 18.14 -16.63 33.99
N ALA A 303 18.67 -17.11 35.12
CA ALA A 303 19.08 -18.50 35.28
C ALA A 303 17.90 -19.48 35.06
N ARG A 304 16.73 -19.16 35.62
CA ARG A 304 15.50 -19.94 35.41
C ARG A 304 14.99 -19.86 33.98
N ALA A 305 15.12 -18.69 33.34
CA ALA A 305 14.73 -18.51 31.95
C ALA A 305 15.60 -19.36 31.00
N LEU A 306 16.92 -19.35 31.20
CA LEU A 306 17.86 -20.19 30.46
C LEU A 306 17.52 -21.68 30.59
N HIS A 307 17.31 -22.16 31.83
CA HIS A 307 16.92 -23.55 32.04
C HIS A 307 15.60 -23.90 31.35
N SER A 308 14.57 -23.05 31.48
CA SER A 308 13.24 -23.26 30.89
C SER A 308 13.23 -23.27 29.36
N LEU A 309 14.16 -22.55 28.72
CA LEU A 309 14.29 -22.51 27.25
C LEU A 309 15.24 -23.57 26.69
N SER A 310 16.03 -24.20 27.55
CA SER A 310 17.03 -25.18 27.13
C SER A 310 16.43 -26.56 26.85
N PRO A 311 17.16 -27.44 26.14
CA PRO A 311 16.81 -28.86 26.01
C PRO A 311 16.63 -29.58 27.37
N ARG A 312 17.18 -29.02 28.46
CA ARG A 312 17.10 -29.57 29.83
C ARG A 312 15.88 -29.08 30.62
N GLN A 313 14.92 -28.39 30.00
CA GLN A 313 13.73 -27.83 30.67
C GLN A 313 12.87 -28.83 31.48
N ARG A 314 13.02 -30.13 31.22
CA ARG A 314 12.32 -31.21 31.97
C ARG A 314 13.19 -31.88 33.03
N GLN A 315 14.46 -31.48 33.14
CA GLN A 315 15.45 -32.03 34.05
C GLN A 315 15.52 -31.18 35.34
N PRO A 316 16.21 -31.64 36.40
CA PRO A 316 16.31 -30.89 37.65
C PRO A 316 16.98 -29.52 37.48
N PHE A 317 16.39 -28.49 38.09
CA PHE A 317 17.01 -27.18 38.30
C PHE A 317 17.39 -27.02 39.77
N ILE A 318 18.69 -27.17 40.07
CA ILE A 318 19.21 -27.10 41.43
C ILE A 318 19.83 -25.72 41.67
N LYS A 319 19.20 -24.91 42.54
CA LYS A 319 19.75 -23.62 42.98
C LYS A 319 20.53 -23.80 44.28
N VAL A 320 21.73 -23.22 44.35
CA VAL A 320 22.56 -23.14 45.56
C VAL A 320 22.97 -21.69 45.78
N SER A 321 22.76 -21.17 46.99
CA SER A 321 23.32 -19.87 47.40
C SER A 321 24.62 -20.13 48.15
N CYS A 322 25.72 -19.63 47.61
CA CYS A 322 27.06 -19.89 48.15
C CYS A 322 27.36 -19.02 49.39
N ALA A 323 26.71 -17.87 49.55
CA ALA A 323 26.92 -16.99 50.69
C ALA A 323 26.13 -17.42 51.96
N ALA A 324 25.14 -18.30 51.82
CA ALA A 324 24.20 -18.63 52.90
C ALA A 324 24.72 -19.65 53.92
N LEU A 325 25.84 -20.33 53.67
CA LEU A 325 26.32 -21.46 54.47
C LEU A 325 27.79 -21.30 54.91
N PRO A 326 28.14 -21.76 56.13
CA PRO A 326 29.54 -21.92 56.54
C PRO A 326 30.31 -22.83 55.57
N GLU A 327 31.60 -22.57 55.37
CA GLU A 327 32.46 -23.22 54.37
C GLU A 327 32.36 -24.76 54.38
N THR A 328 32.48 -25.39 55.56
CA THR A 328 32.43 -26.85 55.70
C THR A 328 31.07 -27.45 55.34
N LEU A 329 29.98 -26.71 55.57
CA LEU A 329 28.64 -27.13 55.19
C LEU A 329 28.39 -26.90 53.70
N LEU A 330 28.91 -25.81 53.13
CA LEU A 330 28.80 -25.53 51.70
C LEU A 330 29.51 -26.59 50.87
N GLU A 331 30.72 -26.97 51.28
CA GLU A 331 31.50 -28.02 50.61
C GLU A 331 30.76 -29.37 50.65
N SER A 332 30.23 -29.73 51.81
CA SER A 332 29.44 -30.96 52.00
C SER A 332 28.11 -30.94 51.24
N GLU A 333 27.45 -29.79 51.10
CA GLU A 333 26.26 -29.64 50.26
C GLU A 333 26.60 -29.75 48.78
N LEU A 334 27.64 -29.06 48.29
CA LEU A 334 28.00 -29.05 46.87
C LEU A 334 28.48 -30.42 46.38
N PHE A 335 29.45 -31.01 47.07
CA PHE A 335 30.15 -32.22 46.63
C PHE A 335 29.63 -33.51 47.26
N GLY A 336 28.88 -33.42 48.36
CA GLY A 336 28.48 -34.60 49.12
C GLY A 336 29.61 -35.15 49.98
N HIS A 337 29.30 -36.18 50.76
CA HIS A 337 30.27 -36.83 51.63
C HIS A 337 30.00 -38.32 51.81
N GLU A 338 31.08 -39.05 52.03
CA GLU A 338 31.05 -40.44 52.47
C GLU A 338 30.85 -40.56 53.98
N LYS A 339 30.40 -41.73 54.42
CA LYS A 339 30.26 -42.00 55.85
C LYS A 339 31.63 -41.94 56.54
N GLY A 340 31.75 -41.09 57.55
CA GLY A 340 33.01 -40.91 58.31
C GLY A 340 33.96 -39.87 57.75
N ALA A 341 33.58 -39.10 56.73
CA ALA A 341 34.41 -38.05 56.14
C ALA A 341 34.82 -36.93 57.12
N PHE A 342 34.00 -36.64 58.12
CA PHE A 342 34.27 -35.67 59.20
C PHE A 342 33.47 -36.01 60.47
N THR A 343 33.79 -35.34 61.57
CA THR A 343 33.06 -35.49 62.84
C THR A 343 31.60 -35.05 62.69
N GLY A 344 30.68 -36.01 62.60
CA GLY A 344 29.25 -35.77 62.34
C GLY A 344 28.72 -36.38 61.04
N ALA A 345 29.58 -36.93 60.18
CA ALA A 345 29.21 -37.65 58.95
C ALA A 345 28.70 -39.07 59.24
N ILE A 346 27.52 -39.17 59.88
CA ILE A 346 26.93 -40.45 60.34
C ILE A 346 26.46 -41.32 59.16
N ARG A 347 26.13 -40.72 58.03
CA ARG A 347 25.65 -41.37 56.79
C ARG A 347 26.28 -40.71 55.57
N GLU A 348 26.28 -41.41 54.44
CA GLU A 348 26.62 -40.79 53.16
C GLU A 348 25.53 -39.78 52.72
N ARG A 349 25.93 -38.79 51.93
CA ARG A 349 25.01 -37.79 51.37
C ARG A 349 25.44 -37.37 49.97
N LYS A 350 24.51 -37.44 49.02
CA LYS A 350 24.69 -36.93 47.66
C LYS A 350 24.83 -35.40 47.66
N GLY A 351 25.80 -34.91 46.89
CA GLY A 351 26.02 -33.47 46.68
C GLY A 351 25.05 -32.84 45.69
N ARG A 352 24.98 -31.50 45.66
CA ARG A 352 24.17 -30.73 44.71
C ARG A 352 24.61 -30.94 43.27
N PHE A 353 25.89 -31.17 43.02
CA PHE A 353 26.36 -31.54 41.68
C PHE A 353 25.79 -32.89 41.23
N GLU A 354 25.79 -33.89 42.12
CA GLU A 354 25.19 -35.21 41.84
C GLU A 354 23.68 -35.11 41.62
N LEU A 355 22.99 -34.30 42.43
CA LEU A 355 21.55 -34.08 42.29
C LEU A 355 21.16 -33.30 41.02
N ALA A 356 22.10 -32.56 40.44
CA ALA A 356 21.93 -31.80 39.21
C ALA A 356 22.42 -32.55 37.97
N ASP A 357 22.85 -33.82 38.11
CA ASP A 357 23.29 -34.63 36.99
C ASP A 357 22.20 -34.69 35.89
N THR A 358 22.61 -34.54 34.64
CA THR A 358 21.76 -34.34 33.45
C THR A 358 20.85 -33.09 33.43
N GLY A 359 20.87 -32.27 34.49
CA GLY A 359 20.06 -31.07 34.66
C GLY A 359 20.87 -29.76 34.61
N THR A 360 20.45 -28.79 35.41
CA THR A 360 21.09 -27.48 35.52
C THR A 360 21.37 -27.16 37.00
N ILE A 361 22.60 -26.80 37.31
CA ILE A 361 22.97 -26.23 38.60
C ILE A 361 23.17 -24.71 38.46
N PHE A 362 22.48 -23.94 39.30
CA PHE A 362 22.66 -22.49 39.40
C PHE A 362 23.36 -22.17 40.72
N LEU A 363 24.61 -21.73 40.63
CA LEU A 363 25.41 -21.28 41.75
C LEU A 363 25.26 -19.76 41.88
N ASP A 364 24.52 -19.31 42.88
CA ASP A 364 24.35 -17.89 43.21
C ASP A 364 25.49 -17.44 44.12
N GLU A 365 25.95 -16.20 43.94
CA GLU A 365 26.97 -15.56 44.80
C GLU A 365 28.32 -16.32 44.83
N ILE A 366 28.76 -16.86 43.69
CA ILE A 366 30.06 -17.58 43.59
C ILE A 366 31.29 -16.74 43.95
N GLY A 367 31.15 -15.40 43.98
CA GLY A 367 32.23 -14.49 44.39
C GLY A 367 32.59 -14.61 45.87
N ASP A 368 31.69 -15.14 46.69
CA ASP A 368 31.89 -15.31 48.14
C ASP A 368 32.46 -16.70 48.51
N LEU A 369 32.79 -17.52 47.50
CA LEU A 369 33.39 -18.84 47.72
C LEU A 369 34.82 -18.71 48.28
N SER A 370 35.18 -19.59 49.23
CA SER A 370 36.55 -19.69 49.72
C SER A 370 37.50 -20.17 48.60
N PRO A 371 38.80 -19.79 48.63
CA PRO A 371 39.77 -20.24 47.62
C PRO A 371 39.82 -21.76 47.45
N THR A 372 39.65 -22.51 48.55
CA THR A 372 39.64 -23.98 48.53
C THR A 372 38.47 -24.53 47.71
N VAL A 373 37.26 -24.00 47.92
CA VAL A 373 36.06 -24.42 47.18
C VAL A 373 36.13 -23.95 45.72
N GLN A 374 36.72 -22.77 45.44
CA GLN A 374 36.93 -22.29 44.08
C GLN A 374 37.80 -23.24 43.26
N VAL A 375 38.89 -23.77 43.82
CA VAL A 375 39.76 -24.75 43.13
C VAL A 375 38.98 -26.02 42.78
N LYS A 376 38.15 -26.53 43.69
CA LYS A 376 37.31 -27.71 43.43
C LYS A 376 36.24 -27.43 42.38
N LEU A 377 35.59 -26.27 42.44
CA LEU A 377 34.62 -25.84 41.44
C LEU A 377 35.25 -25.74 40.04
N LEU A 378 36.47 -25.21 39.93
CA LEU A 378 37.20 -25.14 38.66
C LEU A 378 37.43 -26.53 38.08
N ARG A 379 37.75 -27.54 38.90
CA ARG A 379 37.86 -28.93 38.43
C ARG A 379 36.53 -29.45 37.90
N VAL A 380 35.41 -29.17 38.58
CA VAL A 380 34.08 -29.56 38.06
C VAL A 380 33.79 -28.90 36.72
N LEU A 381 34.13 -27.62 36.55
CA LEU A 381 33.89 -26.91 35.30
C LEU A 381 34.80 -27.36 34.15
N GLN A 382 36.05 -27.74 34.45
CA GLN A 382 37.04 -28.14 33.44
C GLN A 382 36.97 -29.63 33.09
N GLU A 383 36.89 -30.49 34.09
CA GLU A 383 36.99 -31.95 33.96
C GLU A 383 35.61 -32.62 33.94
N GLN A 384 34.54 -31.89 34.28
CA GLN A 384 33.18 -32.43 34.44
C GLN A 384 33.10 -33.58 35.45
N GLN A 385 34.00 -33.59 36.43
CA GLN A 385 34.12 -34.61 37.47
C GLN A 385 34.31 -33.95 38.84
N PHE A 386 33.90 -34.65 39.89
CA PHE A 386 34.12 -34.23 41.26
C PHE A 386 34.29 -35.45 42.17
N GLU A 387 34.91 -35.24 43.33
CA GLU A 387 35.08 -36.26 44.36
C GLU A 387 34.25 -35.89 45.59
N ARG A 388 33.72 -36.90 46.28
CA ARG A 388 33.01 -36.71 47.55
C ARG A 388 34.01 -36.38 48.65
N LEU A 389 33.55 -35.71 49.70
CA LEU A 389 34.38 -35.55 50.88
C LEU A 389 34.62 -36.92 51.54
N GLY A 390 35.88 -37.22 51.84
CA GLY A 390 36.31 -38.48 52.45
C GLY A 390 36.78 -39.56 51.49
N GLY A 391 36.73 -39.33 50.17
CA GLY A 391 37.21 -40.24 49.13
C GLY A 391 36.33 -40.23 47.89
#